data_AF-A0A940N9L7-F1
#
_entry.id   AF-A0A940N9L7-F1
#
_cell.length_a   1.000
_cell.length_b   1.000
_cell.length_c   1.000
_cell.angle_alpha   90.00
_cell.angle_beta   90.00
_cell.angle_gamma   90.00
#
_symmetry.space_group_name_H-M   'P 1'
#
loop_
_entity.id
_entity.type
_entity.pdbx_description
1 polymer ?
#
loop_
_entity_poly.entity_id
_entity_poly.type
_entity_poly.pdbx_seq_one_letter_code
_entity_poly.pdbx_strand_id
1 'polypeptide(L)'
;MVARATGAKLVHIPYPGSAPALTDVLQGRVPLMFDVWNSLRPSVETGKLRVLGLGSRTRIEGAPPMEPIASIVPDFDISSFFGLVAPGGTPPAVVQGIAADVRAIMEQPDMARRPRGVRKFHQDRHGAVAARCSGERHRGRALRPMPSPSGTAGRA
;
A
#
# COMPACT_ATOMS: atom_id res chain seq x y z
N MET A 1 -0.95 7.80 -9.66
CA MET A 1 -0.32 6.75 -10.48
C MET A 1 -1.24 6.25 -11.57
N VAL A 2 -2.43 5.71 -11.26
CA VAL A 2 -3.38 5.21 -12.28
C VAL A 2 -3.66 6.25 -13.36
N ALA A 3 -4.09 7.46 -13.00
CA ALA A 3 -4.34 8.55 -13.95
C ALA A 3 -3.17 8.81 -14.92
N ARG A 4 -1.93 8.76 -14.41
CA ARG A 4 -0.72 8.98 -15.22
C ARG A 4 -0.43 7.80 -16.14
N ALA A 5 -0.70 6.57 -15.69
CA ALA A 5 -0.38 5.36 -16.44
C ALA A 5 -1.46 5.03 -17.50
N THR A 6 -2.71 5.41 -17.27
CA THR A 6 -3.84 5.12 -18.18
C THR A 6 -4.34 6.33 -18.97
N GLY A 7 -3.88 7.55 -18.63
CA GLY A 7 -4.43 8.80 -19.16
C GLY A 7 -5.82 9.16 -18.60
N ALA A 8 -6.32 8.43 -17.60
CA ALA A 8 -7.60 8.72 -16.98
C ALA A 8 -7.59 10.07 -16.25
N LYS A 9 -8.64 10.87 -16.44
CA LYS A 9 -8.82 12.14 -15.73
C LYS A 9 -9.39 11.88 -14.34
N LEU A 10 -8.51 11.75 -13.35
CA LEU A 10 -8.87 11.56 -11.94
C LEU A 10 -8.37 12.72 -11.09
N VAL A 11 -9.21 13.21 -10.19
CA VAL A 11 -8.83 14.23 -9.19
C VAL A 11 -8.56 13.51 -7.87
N HIS A 12 -7.39 13.73 -7.28
CA HIS A 12 -7.04 13.17 -5.98
C HIS A 12 -7.64 14.04 -4.87
N ILE A 13 -8.54 13.46 -4.07
CA ILE A 13 -9.10 14.07 -2.86
C ILE A 13 -8.36 13.47 -1.66
N PRO A 14 -7.53 14.24 -0.91
CA PRO A 14 -6.78 13.71 0.21
C PRO A 14 -7.69 13.51 1.44
N TYR A 15 -7.57 12.35 2.07
CA TYR A 15 -8.22 12.02 3.34
C TYR A 15 -7.18 11.74 4.43
N PRO A 16 -7.48 11.98 5.72
CA PRO A 16 -6.56 11.70 6.82
C PRO A 16 -6.43 10.19 7.15
N GLY A 17 -7.01 9.31 6.33
CA GLY A 17 -6.89 7.85 6.45
C GLY A 17 -7.96 7.11 5.67
N SER A 18 -7.89 5.78 5.69
CA SER A 18 -8.82 4.87 5.01
C SER A 18 -10.27 5.02 5.48
N ALA A 19 -10.49 5.12 6.80
CA ALA A 19 -11.83 5.14 7.39
C ALA A 19 -12.74 6.27 6.88
N PRO A 20 -12.35 7.56 6.93
CA PRO A 20 -13.19 8.64 6.42
C PRO A 20 -13.37 8.58 4.89
N ALA A 21 -12.36 8.13 4.14
CA ALA A 21 -12.47 7.96 2.69
C ALA A 21 -13.50 6.86 2.33
N LEU A 22 -13.46 5.73 3.05
CA LEU A 22 -14.39 4.62 2.87
C LEU A 22 -15.83 5.04 3.17
N THR A 23 -16.06 5.82 4.22
CA THR A 23 -17.39 6.36 4.53
C THR A 23 -17.95 7.18 3.37
N ASP A 24 -17.16 8.08 2.78
CA ASP A 24 -17.63 8.93 1.68
C ASP A 24 -17.88 8.14 0.39
N VAL A 25 -17.12 7.07 0.12
CA VAL A 25 -17.40 6.16 -1.00
C VAL A 25 -18.70 5.38 -0.77
N LEU A 26 -18.92 4.86 0.44
CA LEU A 26 -20.15 4.14 0.79
C LEU A 26 -21.39 5.06 0.73
N GLN A 27 -21.21 6.35 1.00
CA GLN A 27 -22.26 7.37 0.88
C GLN A 27 -22.42 7.90 -0.56
N GLY A 28 -21.59 7.47 -1.51
CA GLY A 28 -21.63 7.90 -2.91
C GLY A 28 -21.11 9.31 -3.17
N ARG A 29 -20.45 9.95 -2.20
CA ARG A 29 -19.85 11.29 -2.36
C ARG A 29 -18.62 11.26 -3.26
N VAL A 30 -17.85 10.17 -3.18
CA VAL A 30 -16.68 9.93 -4.03
C VAL A 30 -16.90 8.61 -4.77
N PRO A 31 -16.70 8.57 -6.11
CA PRO A 31 -17.04 7.39 -6.89
C PRO A 31 -16.00 6.25 -6.77
N LEU A 32 -14.78 6.56 -6.31
CA LEU A 32 -13.67 5.61 -6.32
C LEU A 32 -12.63 5.97 -5.26
N MET A 33 -12.03 4.95 -4.64
CA MET A 33 -10.88 5.08 -3.75
C MET A 33 -9.81 4.01 -4.05
N PHE A 34 -8.58 4.28 -3.61
CA PHE A 34 -7.49 3.32 -3.56
C PHE A 34 -7.17 3.06 -2.10
N ASP A 35 -7.09 1.79 -1.69
CA ASP A 35 -6.83 1.42 -0.31
C ASP A 35 -6.24 0.01 -0.18
N VAL A 36 -5.83 -0.35 1.03
CA VAL A 36 -5.38 -1.69 1.38
C VAL A 36 -6.55 -2.64 1.60
N TRP A 37 -6.39 -3.89 1.17
CA TRP A 37 -7.43 -4.92 1.23
C TRP A 37 -8.04 -5.12 2.62
N ASN A 38 -7.20 -5.08 3.67
CA ASN A 38 -7.66 -5.33 5.04
C ASN A 38 -8.74 -4.32 5.48
N SER A 39 -8.65 -3.07 5.03
CA SER A 39 -9.62 -2.01 5.35
C SER A 39 -10.93 -2.21 4.58
N LEU A 40 -10.86 -2.67 3.33
CA LEU A 40 -12.02 -2.80 2.45
C LEU A 40 -12.77 -4.12 2.61
N ARG A 41 -12.08 -5.19 3.06
CA ARG A 41 -12.60 -6.56 3.09
C ARG A 41 -14.02 -6.67 3.67
N PRO A 42 -14.34 -6.08 4.84
CA PRO A 42 -15.69 -6.21 5.42
C PRO A 42 -16.78 -5.61 4.51
N SER A 43 -16.50 -4.48 3.87
CA SER A 43 -17.45 -3.79 2.98
C SER A 43 -17.58 -4.48 1.62
N VAL A 44 -16.53 -5.15 1.15
CA VAL A 44 -16.55 -5.96 -0.08
C VAL A 44 -17.30 -7.27 0.15
N GLU A 45 -17.03 -7.97 1.25
CA GLU A 45 -17.70 -9.24 1.60
C GLU A 45 -19.20 -9.06 1.86
N THR A 46 -19.62 -7.88 2.35
CA THR A 46 -21.03 -7.52 2.52
C THR A 46 -21.69 -6.97 1.25
N GLY A 47 -20.99 -6.93 0.12
CA GLY A 47 -21.52 -6.47 -1.18
C GLY A 47 -21.74 -4.97 -1.29
N LYS A 48 -21.31 -4.18 -0.29
CA LYS A 48 -21.46 -2.72 -0.28
C LYS A 48 -20.45 -2.01 -1.19
N LEU A 49 -19.35 -2.69 -1.52
CA LEU A 49 -18.33 -2.21 -2.44
C LEU A 49 -18.06 -3.23 -3.54
N ARG A 50 -17.78 -2.70 -4.73
CA ARG A 50 -17.26 -3.47 -5.85
C ARG A 50 -15.77 -3.19 -6.02
N VAL A 51 -14.97 -4.25 -6.04
CA VAL A 51 -13.54 -4.16 -6.35
C VAL A 51 -13.36 -4.11 -7.86
N LEU A 52 -12.61 -3.10 -8.35
CA LEU A 52 -12.35 -2.92 -9.78
C LEU A 52 -11.04 -3.53 -10.25
N GLY A 53 -10.08 -3.70 -9.35
CA GLY A 53 -8.78 -4.29 -9.67
C GLY A 53 -7.84 -4.27 -8.48
N LEU A 54 -6.81 -5.11 -8.57
CA LEU A 54 -5.78 -5.25 -7.54
C LEU A 54 -4.54 -4.43 -7.91
N GLY A 55 -4.07 -3.63 -6.96
CA GLY A 55 -2.88 -2.80 -7.18
C GLY A 55 -1.55 -3.55 -7.11
N SER A 56 -1.52 -4.76 -6.56
CA SER A 56 -0.34 -5.63 -6.54
C SER A 56 -0.35 -6.64 -7.69
N ARG A 57 0.84 -7.03 -8.17
CA ARG A 57 1.00 -8.05 -9.21
C ARG A 57 0.54 -9.45 -8.77
N THR A 58 0.62 -9.73 -7.47
CA THR A 58 0.24 -11.03 -6.89
C THR A 58 -1.15 -10.95 -6.28
N ARG A 59 -1.97 -11.98 -6.51
CA ARG A 59 -3.30 -12.11 -5.89
C ARG A 59 -3.23 -12.11 -4.35
N ILE A 60 -4.27 -11.56 -3.73
CA ILE A 60 -4.46 -11.64 -2.28
C ILE A 60 -5.19 -12.93 -1.95
N GLU A 61 -4.59 -13.68 -1.04
CA GLU A 61 -5.14 -14.94 -0.59
C GLU A 61 -6.37 -14.76 0.29
N GLY A 62 -7.39 -15.58 0.06
CA GLY A 62 -8.69 -15.46 0.73
C GLY A 62 -9.54 -14.30 0.22
N ALA A 63 -9.08 -13.55 -0.78
CA ALA A 63 -9.88 -12.51 -1.42
C ALA A 63 -10.64 -13.06 -2.64
N PRO A 64 -11.83 -12.51 -2.96
CA PRO A 64 -12.55 -12.83 -4.19
C PRO A 64 -11.65 -12.68 -5.43
N PRO A 65 -11.93 -13.42 -6.53
CA PRO A 65 -11.17 -13.27 -7.76
C PRO A 65 -11.21 -11.82 -8.23
N MET A 66 -10.03 -11.22 -8.36
CA MET A 66 -9.83 -9.84 -8.79
C MET A 66 -8.58 -9.80 -9.68
N GLU A 67 -8.66 -9.05 -10.77
CA GLU A 67 -7.56 -8.93 -11.73
C GLU A 67 -6.53 -7.90 -11.26
N PRO A 68 -5.22 -8.21 -11.33
CA PRO A 68 -4.17 -7.21 -11.17
C PRO A 68 -4.30 -6.12 -12.23
N ILE A 69 -4.24 -4.86 -11.83
CA ILE A 69 -4.18 -3.72 -12.78
C ILE A 69 -2.97 -3.86 -13.71
N ALA A 70 -1.92 -4.55 -13.24
CA ALA A 70 -0.73 -4.89 -14.00
C ALA A 70 -1.00 -5.67 -15.31
N SER A 71 -2.16 -6.35 -15.43
CA SER A 71 -2.53 -7.06 -16.67
C SER A 71 -2.90 -6.12 -17.82
N ILE A 72 -3.33 -4.90 -17.50
CA ILE A 72 -3.72 -3.85 -18.47
C ILE A 72 -2.64 -2.76 -18.54
N VAL A 73 -2.01 -2.47 -17.40
CA VAL A 73 -0.98 -1.44 -17.26
C VAL A 73 0.33 -2.09 -16.86
N PRO A 74 1.24 -2.39 -17.81
CA PRO A 74 2.53 -2.97 -17.50
C PRO A 74 3.26 -2.17 -16.42
N ASP A 75 3.95 -2.87 -15.51
CA ASP A 75 4.69 -2.32 -14.37
C ASP A 75 3.89 -1.59 -13.30
N PHE A 76 2.55 -1.68 -13.33
CA PHE A 76 1.73 -1.20 -12.23
C PHE A 76 1.88 -2.08 -10.97
N ASP A 77 2.53 -1.54 -9.93
CA ASP A 77 2.61 -2.17 -8.62
C ASP A 77 2.62 -1.10 -7.52
N ILE A 78 1.58 -1.13 -6.67
CA ILE A 78 1.43 -0.24 -5.50
C ILE A 78 1.29 -1.03 -4.20
N SER A 79 1.95 -2.18 -4.11
CA SER A 79 1.92 -3.01 -2.90
C SER A 79 2.47 -2.29 -1.66
N SER A 80 1.66 -2.24 -0.60
CA SER A 80 2.07 -1.76 0.72
C SER A 80 2.79 -2.87 1.50
N PHE A 81 3.79 -2.49 2.30
CA PHE A 81 4.48 -3.40 3.20
C PHE A 81 4.63 -2.78 4.59
N PHE A 82 4.81 -3.63 5.60
CA PHE A 82 5.11 -3.22 6.96
C PHE A 82 6.48 -3.76 7.34
N GLY A 83 7.24 -2.97 8.10
CA GLY A 83 8.57 -3.34 8.57
C GLY A 83 8.91 -2.63 9.86
N LEU A 84 9.81 -3.23 10.63
CA LEU A 84 10.40 -2.61 11.83
C LEU A 84 11.71 -1.92 11.43
N VAL A 85 11.93 -0.73 11.99
CA VAL A 85 13.15 0.06 11.78
C VAL A 85 13.73 0.45 13.13
N ALA A 86 15.06 0.43 13.21
CA ALA A 86 15.81 0.84 14.40
C ALA A 86 16.60 2.14 14.11
N PRO A 87 16.92 2.96 15.13
CA PRO A 87 17.75 4.15 14.97
C PRO A 87 19.12 3.84 14.36
N GLY A 88 19.66 4.82 13.62
CA GLY A 88 21.01 4.77 13.08
C GLY A 88 22.05 4.59 14.20
N GLY A 89 22.91 3.58 14.08
CA GLY A 89 23.91 3.23 15.10
C GLY A 89 23.48 2.16 16.10
N THR A 90 22.27 1.59 15.97
CA THR A 90 21.88 0.43 16.78
C THR A 90 22.85 -0.74 16.52
N PRO A 91 23.47 -1.34 17.56
CA PRO A 91 24.45 -2.41 17.38
C PRO A 91 23.88 -3.58 16.56
N PRO A 92 24.64 -4.16 15.60
CA PRO A 92 24.16 -5.24 14.75
C PRO A 92 23.59 -6.43 15.53
N ALA A 93 24.18 -6.77 16.68
CA ALA A 93 23.73 -7.86 17.54
C ALA A 93 22.31 -7.63 18.08
N VAL A 94 21.95 -6.38 18.44
CA VAL A 94 20.60 -6.04 18.92
C VAL A 94 19.59 -6.15 17.80
N VAL A 95 19.94 -5.64 16.60
CA VAL A 95 19.07 -5.76 15.42
C VAL A 95 18.83 -7.23 15.08
N GLN A 96 19.88 -8.06 15.14
CA GLN A 96 19.81 -9.50 14.92
C GLN A 96 18.91 -10.22 15.94
N GLY A 97 19.04 -9.89 17.23
CA GLY A 97 18.15 -10.41 18.27
C GLY A 97 16.69 -10.10 17.98
N ILE A 98 16.36 -8.82 17.74
CA ILE A 98 14.97 -8.40 17.44
C ILE A 98 14.42 -9.11 16.20
N ALA A 99 15.21 -9.25 15.13
CA ALA A 99 14.76 -9.93 13.92
C ALA A 99 14.54 -11.45 14.15
N ALA A 100 15.36 -12.08 15.00
CA ALA A 100 15.18 -13.47 15.38
C ALA A 100 13.92 -13.66 16.22
N ASP A 101 13.68 -12.79 17.20
CA ASP A 101 12.49 -12.84 18.07
C ASP A 101 11.21 -12.65 17.26
N VAL A 102 11.18 -11.66 16.36
CA VAL A 102 10.02 -11.42 15.47
C VAL A 102 9.77 -12.62 14.57
N ARG A 103 10.82 -13.26 14.05
CA ARG A 103 10.70 -14.48 13.25
C ARG A 103 10.08 -15.62 14.06
N ALA A 104 10.60 -15.86 15.27
CA ALA A 104 10.09 -16.90 16.16
C ALA A 104 8.61 -16.70 16.50
N ILE A 105 8.19 -15.45 16.78
CA ILE A 105 6.79 -15.11 17.04
C ILE A 105 5.90 -15.41 15.83
N MET A 106 6.36 -15.08 14.62
CA MET A 106 5.58 -15.31 13.40
C MET A 106 5.40 -16.80 13.07
N GLU A 107 6.30 -17.66 13.57
CA GLU A 107 6.25 -19.12 13.42
C GLU A 107 5.37 -19.80 14.48
N GLN A 108 4.95 -19.09 15.54
CA GLN A 108 4.07 -19.64 16.57
C GLN A 108 2.71 -20.06 15.98
N PRO A 109 2.13 -21.18 16.45
CA PRO A 109 0.88 -21.73 15.91
C PRO A 109 -0.32 -20.77 16.03
N ASP A 110 -0.36 -19.96 17.09
CA ASP A 110 -1.40 -18.93 17.27
C ASP A 110 -1.30 -17.80 16.22
N MET A 111 -0.09 -17.47 15.80
CA MET A 111 0.16 -16.54 14.68
C MET A 111 -0.06 -17.21 13.32
N ALA A 112 0.20 -18.51 13.20
CA ALA A 112 -0.12 -19.32 12.03
C ALA A 112 -1.64 -19.50 11.80
N ARG A 113 -2.45 -19.35 12.85
CA ARG A 113 -3.93 -19.38 12.77
C ARG A 113 -4.55 -18.06 12.32
N ARG A 114 -3.83 -16.94 12.44
CA ARG A 114 -4.31 -15.62 11.93
C ARG A 114 -4.41 -15.63 10.39
N PRO A 115 -5.22 -14.77 9.76
CA PRO A 115 -5.24 -14.68 8.30
C PRO A 115 -3.83 -14.33 7.76
N ARG A 116 -3.39 -14.99 6.67
CA ARG A 116 -2.06 -14.79 6.05
C ARG A 116 -1.76 -13.33 5.65
N GLY A 117 -2.79 -12.49 5.52
CA GLY A 117 -2.64 -11.04 5.32
C GLY A 117 -1.92 -10.31 6.46
N VAL A 118 -1.96 -10.83 7.69
CA VAL A 118 -1.21 -10.32 8.86
C VAL A 118 0.20 -10.92 8.91
N ARG A 119 0.39 -12.12 8.34
CA ARG A 119 1.69 -12.79 8.24
C ARG A 119 2.60 -12.23 7.14
N LYS A 120 2.12 -11.29 6.33
CA LYS A 120 2.92 -10.63 5.29
C LYS A 120 3.91 -9.60 5.87
N PHE A 121 4.41 -9.81 7.09
CA PHE A 121 5.76 -9.39 7.45
C PHE A 121 6.68 -10.17 6.51
N HIS A 122 7.10 -9.53 5.42
CA HIS A 122 8.05 -10.14 4.52
C HIS A 122 9.25 -10.55 5.37
N GLN A 123 9.57 -11.84 5.34
CA GLN A 123 10.67 -12.44 6.09
C GLN A 123 11.99 -12.04 5.43
N ASP A 124 12.19 -10.73 5.39
CA ASP A 124 13.23 -10.06 4.67
C ASP A 124 14.50 -10.17 5.51
N ARG A 125 15.58 -10.63 4.88
CA ARG A 125 16.90 -10.68 5.51
C ARG A 125 17.27 -9.30 6.06
N HIS A 126 18.13 -9.26 7.08
CA HIS A 126 18.67 -8.00 7.61
C HIS A 126 19.02 -7.02 6.49
N GLY A 127 18.49 -5.80 6.57
CA GLY A 127 18.71 -4.75 5.57
C GLY A 127 17.70 -4.69 4.42
N ALA A 128 16.84 -5.69 4.21
CA ALA A 128 15.89 -5.66 3.11
C ALA A 128 14.75 -4.64 3.31
N VAL A 129 14.31 -4.36 4.55
CA VAL A 129 13.43 -3.21 4.86
C VAL A 129 14.12 -1.89 4.51
N ALA A 130 15.39 -1.73 4.87
CA ALA A 130 16.14 -0.51 4.56
C ALA A 130 16.36 -0.32 3.05
N ALA A 131 16.68 -1.40 2.34
CA ALA A 131 16.81 -1.43 0.88
C ALA A 131 15.47 -1.10 0.20
N ARG A 132 14.36 -1.65 0.70
CA ARG A 132 13.01 -1.41 0.17
C ARG A 132 12.54 0.01 0.44
N CYS A 133 12.72 0.54 1.66
CA CYS A 133 12.45 1.94 1.96
C CYS A 133 13.26 2.87 1.05
N SER A 134 14.51 2.53 0.75
CA SER A 134 15.35 3.35 -0.14
C SER A 134 14.87 3.26 -1.59
N GLY A 135 14.56 2.05 -2.08
CA GLY A 135 13.97 1.85 -3.40
C GLY A 135 12.63 2.57 -3.57
N GLU A 136 11.77 2.54 -2.55
CA GLU A 136 10.49 3.26 -2.55
C GLU A 136 10.67 4.77 -2.48
N ARG A 137 11.65 5.28 -1.72
CA ARG A 137 11.99 6.71 -1.74
C ARG A 137 12.41 7.15 -3.14
N HIS A 138 13.21 6.35 -3.85
CA HIS A 138 13.59 6.64 -5.23
C HIS A 138 12.38 6.64 -6.18
N ARG A 139 11.52 5.61 -6.09
CA ARG A 139 10.27 5.53 -6.89
C ARG A 139 9.31 6.68 -6.59
N GLY A 140 9.09 7.00 -5.31
CA GLY A 140 8.24 8.10 -4.87
C GLY A 140 8.73 9.46 -5.34
N ARG A 141 10.06 9.68 -5.37
CA ARG A 141 10.65 10.91 -5.93
C ARG A 141 10.37 11.05 -7.43
N ALA A 142 10.43 9.96 -8.19
CA ALA A 142 10.12 9.96 -9.62
C ALA A 142 8.61 10.17 -9.93
N LEU A 143 7.76 9.97 -8.93
CA LEU A 143 6.31 10.06 -9.02
C LEU A 143 5.73 11.36 -8.40
N ARG A 144 6.59 12.26 -7.89
CA ARG A 144 6.15 13.57 -7.42
C ARG A 144 5.46 14.33 -8.58
N PRO A 145 4.33 15.00 -8.31
CA PRO A 145 3.73 15.88 -9.30
C PRO A 145 4.72 17.01 -9.63
N MET A 146 4.83 17.33 -10.93
CA MET A 146 5.46 18.57 -11.38
C MET A 146 4.72 19.75 -10.74
N PRO A 147 5.40 20.85 -10.39
CA PRO A 147 4.73 22.04 -9.90
C PRO A 147 3.62 22.44 -10.87
N SER A 148 2.44 22.75 -10.32
CA SER A 148 1.29 23.26 -11.07
C SER A 148 1.70 24.50 -11.87
N PRO A 149 1.39 24.62 -13.17
CA PRO A 149 1.55 25.87 -13.90
C PRO A 149 0.42 26.82 -13.52
N SER A 150 0.59 27.51 -12.40
CA SER A 150 -0.11 28.74 -12.06
C SER A 150 0.98 29.73 -11.70
N GLY A 151 1.33 30.75 -12.48
CA GLY A 151 0.57 31.54 -13.43
C GLY A 151 1.03 32.97 -13.19
N THR A 152 2.05 33.41 -13.94
CA THR A 152 2.37 34.83 -14.08
C THR A 152 1.18 35.51 -14.74
N ALA A 153 0.40 36.24 -13.96
CA ALA A 153 -0.55 37.23 -14.47
C ALA A 153 -0.74 38.34 -13.42
N GLY A 154 -0.18 39.51 -13.74
CA GLY A 154 -0.74 40.83 -13.44
C GLY A 154 -0.88 41.25 -11.98
N ARG A 155 0.02 42.14 -11.56
CA ARG A 155 -0.37 43.25 -10.69
C ARG A 155 0.14 44.55 -11.31
N ALA A 156 -0.82 45.41 -11.59
CA ALA A 156 -0.68 46.80 -12.00
C ALA A 156 0.10 47.62 -10.95
#